data_AF-A0A516G7C3-F1
#
_entry.id   AF-A0A516G7C3-F1
#
_cell.length_a   1.000
_cell.length_b   1.000
_cell.length_c   1.000
_cell.angle_alpha   90.00
_cell.angle_beta   90.00
_cell.angle_gamma   90.00
#
_symmetry.space_group_name_H-M   'P 1'
#
loop_
_entity.id
_entity.type
_entity.pdbx_description
1 polymer ?
#
loop_
_entity_poly.entity_id
_entity_poly.type
_entity_poly.pdbx_seq_one_letter_code
_entity_poly.pdbx_strand_id
1 'polypeptide(L)' 'MRTTVDLPPSVHQRARRLAAEQGRSLSAVVAELTTRGLAQLDAPAVLTLDELTGLPVLSIGRPISTDEVAEILDDE' A
#
# COMPACT_ATOMS: atom_id res chain seq x y z
N MET A 1 1.23 -8.35 -19.11
CA MET A 1 0.01 -8.32 -19.96
C MET A 1 -0.48 -6.88 -20.06
N ARG A 2 -1.09 -6.47 -21.17
CA ARG A 2 -1.68 -5.12 -21.33
C ARG A 2 -3.19 -5.23 -21.18
N THR A 3 -3.75 -4.56 -20.18
CA THR A 3 -5.18 -4.64 -19.82
C THR A 3 -5.78 -3.25 -19.93
N THR A 4 -6.98 -3.15 -20.50
CA THR A 4 -7.78 -1.93 -20.51
C THR A 4 -8.78 -1.99 -19.36
N VAL A 5 -8.86 -0.91 -18.57
CA VAL A 5 -9.78 -0.78 -17.44
C VAL A 5 -10.45 0.58 -17.50
N ASP A 6 -11.72 0.63 -17.11
CA ASP A 6 -12.43 1.89 -16.96
C ASP A 6 -12.06 2.56 -15.63
N LEU A 7 -11.63 3.82 -15.70
CA LEU A 7 -11.33 4.63 -14.53
C LEU A 7 -12.33 5.78 -14.43
N PRO A 8 -12.95 6.01 -13.26
CA PRO A 8 -13.72 7.22 -13.03
C PRO A 8 -12.88 8.47 -13.39
N PRO A 9 -13.46 9.52 -13.99
CA PRO A 9 -12.71 10.69 -14.44
C PRO A 9 -11.83 11.32 -13.34
N SER A 10 -12.34 11.37 -12.11
CA SER A 10 -11.61 11.88 -10.94
C SER A 10 -10.38 11.04 -10.60
N VAL A 11 -10.49 9.71 -10.67
CA VAL A 11 -9.40 8.77 -10.42
C VAL A 11 -8.34 8.89 -11.51
N HIS A 12 -8.75 8.92 -12.79
CA HIS A 12 -7.85 9.11 -13.91
C HIS A 12 -7.07 10.44 -13.79
N GLN A 13 -7.74 11.54 -13.46
CA GLN A 13 -7.10 12.84 -13.29
C GLN A 13 -6.08 12.86 -12.14
N ARG A 14 -6.43 12.23 -11.00
CA ARG A 14 -5.53 12.11 -9.85
C ARG A 14 -4.30 11.27 -10.18
N ALA A 15 -4.50 10.11 -10.80
CA ALA A 15 -3.40 9.23 -11.20
C ALA A 15 -2.47 9.90 -12.23
N ARG A 16 -3.03 10.64 -13.20
CA ARG A 16 -2.26 11.39 -14.19
C ARG A 16 -1.38 12.46 -13.55
N ARG A 17 -1.92 13.21 -12.58
CA ARG A 17 -1.16 14.23 -11.84
C ARG A 17 -0.02 13.59 -11.03
N LEU A 18 -0.31 12.52 -10.32
CA LEU A 18 0.70 11.80 -9.54
C LEU A 18 1.83 11.24 -10.43
N ALA A 19 1.48 10.68 -11.58
CA ALA A 19 2.45 10.18 -12.55
C ALA A 19 3.38 11.29 -13.07
N ALA A 20 2.83 12.47 -13.35
CA ALA A 20 3.61 13.64 -13.75
C ALA A 20 4.54 14.13 -12.62
N GLU A 21 4.03 14.22 -11.39
CA GLU A 21 4.81 14.62 -10.20
C GLU A 21 5.99 13.67 -9.94
N GLN A 22 5.82 12.38 -10.22
CA GLN A 22 6.85 11.35 -10.02
C GLN A 22 7.75 11.10 -11.24
N GLY A 23 7.47 11.72 -12.39
CA GLY A 23 8.20 11.45 -13.63
C GLY A 23 8.02 10.02 -14.16
N ARG A 24 6.88 9.38 -13.87
CA ARG A 24 6.59 7.98 -14.21
C ARG A 24 5.43 7.85 -15.19
N SER A 25 5.32 6.71 -15.86
CA SER A 25 4.18 6.45 -16.75
C SER A 25 2.90 6.23 -15.94
N LEU A 26 1.75 6.63 -16.51
CA LEU A 26 0.44 6.42 -15.87
C LEU A 26 0.18 4.93 -15.58
N SER A 27 0.57 4.04 -16.50
CA SER A 27 0.40 2.59 -16.31
C SER A 27 1.23 2.05 -15.14
N ALA A 28 2.45 2.54 -14.94
CA ALA A 28 3.29 2.13 -13.82
C ALA A 28 2.70 2.57 -12.47
N VAL A 29 2.22 3.81 -12.40
CA VAL A 29 1.57 4.34 -11.19
C VAL A 29 0.28 3.61 -10.87
N VAL A 30 -0.58 3.38 -11.88
CA VAL A 30 -1.84 2.63 -11.68
C VAL A 30 -1.56 1.20 -11.23
N ALA A 31 -0.58 0.52 -11.84
CA ALA A 31 -0.20 -0.83 -11.43
C ALA A 31 0.26 -0.88 -9.97
N GLU A 32 1.18 0.00 -9.56
CA GLU A 32 1.67 0.06 -8.17
C GLU A 32 0.57 0.36 -7.16
N LEU A 33 -0.27 1.36 -7.43
CA LEU A 33 -1.37 1.71 -6.54
C LEU A 33 -2.39 0.59 -6.43
N THR A 34 -2.64 -0.15 -7.51
CA THR A 34 -3.55 -1.29 -7.52
C THR A 34 -2.98 -2.44 -6.69
N THR A 35 -1.70 -2.78 -6.88
CA THR A 35 -1.01 -3.80 -6.07
C THR A 35 -1.06 -3.46 -4.58
N ARG A 36 -0.75 -2.19 -4.21
CA ARG A 36 -0.82 -1.73 -2.82
C ARG A 36 -2.23 -1.76 -2.26
N GLY A 37 -3.22 -1.34 -3.05
CA GLY A 37 -4.62 -1.35 -2.63
C GLY A 37 -5.13 -2.77 -2.40
N LEU A 38 -4.80 -3.71 -3.29
CA LEU A 38 -5.17 -5.11 -3.15
C LEU A 38 -4.50 -5.75 -1.93
N ALA A 39 -3.20 -5.52 -1.71
CA ALA A 39 -2.49 -6.04 -0.54
C ALA A 39 -3.07 -5.55 0.80
N GLN A 40 -3.68 -4.35 0.82
CA GLN A 40 -4.37 -3.83 2.02
C GLN A 40 -5.71 -4.52 2.27
N LEU A 41 -6.37 -5.06 1.23
CA LEU A 41 -7.62 -5.79 1.41
C LEU A 41 -7.40 -7.12 2.13
N ASP A 42 -6.22 -7.72 2.00
CA ASP A 42 -5.85 -8.95 2.69
C ASP A 42 -5.53 -8.73 4.19
N ALA A 43 -5.30 -7.49 4.60
CA ALA A 43 -4.96 -7.12 5.97
C ALA A 43 -5.68 -5.82 6.38
N PRO A 44 -6.99 -5.88 6.69
CA PRO A 44 -7.73 -4.69 7.10
C PRO A 44 -7.06 -4.06 8.31
N ALA A 45 -6.77 -2.75 8.23
CA ALA A 45 -6.23 -2.02 9.35
C ALA A 45 -7.30 -1.92 10.44
N VAL A 46 -7.08 -2.64 11.54
CA VAL A 46 -8.01 -2.63 12.68
C VAL A 46 -7.52 -1.59 13.68
N LEU A 47 -8.37 -0.60 13.95
CA LEU A 47 -8.17 0.34 15.05
C LEU A 47 -8.90 -0.18 16.29
N THR A 48 -8.16 -0.51 17.34
CA THR A 48 -8.68 -0.92 18.64
C THR A 48 -8.16 0.00 19.74
N LEU A 49 -8.72 -0.10 20.95
CA LEU A 49 -8.14 0.49 22.14
C LEU A 49 -7.42 -0.61 22.91
N ASP A 50 -6.18 -0.34 23.32
CA ASP A 50 -5.42 -1.24 24.19
C ASP A 50 -6.04 -1.27 25.58
N GLU A 51 -6.34 -2.47 26.10
CA GLU A 51 -7.05 -2.62 27.38
C GLU A 51 -6.21 -2.21 28.60
N LEU A 52 -4.88 -2.24 28.50
CA LEU A 52 -3.97 -1.92 29.60
C LEU A 52 -3.66 -0.42 29.68
N THR A 53 -3.45 0.21 28.52
CA THR A 53 -2.99 1.59 28.39
C THR A 53 -4.09 2.57 28.00
N GLY A 54 -5.20 2.06 27.43
CA GLY A 54 -6.29 2.88 26.90
C GLY A 54 -5.93 3.65 25.61
N LEU A 55 -4.75 3.41 25.04
CA LEU A 55 -4.28 4.10 23.84
C LEU A 55 -4.85 3.46 22.56
N PRO A 56 -5.08 4.24 21.48
CA PRO A 56 -5.44 3.68 20.18
C PRO A 56 -4.29 2.82 19.62
N VAL A 57 -4.61 1.59 19.22
CA VAL A 57 -3.71 0.65 18.56
C VAL A 57 -4.19 0.44 17.14
N LEU A 58 -3.29 0.61 16.19
CA LEU A 58 -3.53 0.35 14.77
C LEU A 58 -2.72 -0.89 14.36
N SER A 59 -3.41 -1.99 14.06
CA SER A 59 -2.78 -3.20 13.53
C SER A 59 -2.74 -3.14 12.01
N ILE A 60 -1.53 -3.18 11.42
CA ILE A 60 -1.31 -3.13 9.97
C ILE A 60 -0.48 -4.36 9.56
N GLY A 61 -0.93 -5.09 8.54
CA GLY A 61 -0.18 -6.21 7.99
C GLY A 61 -0.05 -7.36 8.99
N ARG A 62 1.17 -7.85 9.20
CA ARG A 62 1.48 -8.96 10.09
C ARG A 62 2.63 -8.60 11.05
N PRO A 63 2.74 -9.26 12.22
CA PRO A 63 3.92 -9.15 13.07
C PRO A 63 5.19 -9.55 12.29
N ILE A 64 6.26 -8.77 12.45
CA ILE A 64 7.59 -9.06 11.89
C ILE A 64 8.51 -9.50 13.03
N SER A 65 9.22 -10.60 12.84
CA SER A 65 10.21 -11.11 13.81
C SER A 65 11.60 -10.50 13.61
N THR A 66 12.45 -10.60 14.62
CA THR A 66 13.85 -10.13 14.53
C THR A 66 14.64 -10.86 13.46
N ASP A 67 14.38 -12.15 13.24
CA ASP A 67 15.05 -12.96 12.23
C ASP A 67 14.71 -12.48 10.81
N GLU A 68 13.44 -12.15 10.56
CA GLU A 68 13.02 -11.56 9.27
C GLU A 68 13.66 -10.19 9.02
N VAL A 69 13.91 -9.40 10.07
CA VAL A 69 14.62 -8.12 9.95
C VAL A 69 16.08 -8.36 9.59
N ALA A 70 16.73 -9.36 10.18
CA ALA A 70 18.13 -9.68 9.88
C ALA A 70 18.30 -10.15 8.43
N GLU A 71 17.42 -11.02 7.94
CA GLU A 71 17.44 -11.53 6.56
C GLU A 71 17.34 -10.40 5.53
N ILE A 72 16.49 -9.39 5.77
CA ILE A 72 16.33 -8.24 4.87
C ILE A 72 17.59 -7.35 4.85
N LEU A 73 18.30 -7.23 5.97
CA LEU A 73 19.48 -6.37 6.09
C LEU A 73 20.76 -7.03 5.54
N ASP A 74 20.83 -8.36 5.55
CA ASP A 74 21.98 -9.11 5.03
C ASP A 74 21.97 -9.24 3.49
N ASP A 75 20.82 -8.96 2.85
CA ASP A 75 20.65 -8.93 1.38
C ASP A 75 21.04 -7.56 0.75
N GLU A 76 21.56 -6.59 1.52
CA GLU A 76 22.13 -5.29 1.06
C GLU A 76 23.67 -5.29 0.92
#